data_AF-A0A7Y2NF06-F1
#
_entry.id   AF-A0A7Y2NF06-F1
#
_cell.length_a   1.000
_cell.length_b   1.000
_cell.length_c   1.000
_cell.angle_alpha   90.00
_cell.angle_beta   90.00
_cell.angle_gamma   90.00
#
_symmetry.space_group_name_H-M   'P 1'
#
loop_
_entity.id
_entity.type
_entity.pdbx_description
1 polymer ?
#
loop_
_entity_poly.entity_id
_entity_poly.type
_entity_poly.pdbx_seq_one_letter_code
_entity_poly.pdbx_strand_id
1 'polypeptide(L)'
;MSIKKATTDFDAELAAISVFTSSMGSKGSAADEARVHDYAIIAAYRSFESLMLECLVGALNRDPAHFRTRTGVLVPKHMNRSTCQFLITGDGYFDFKGRDGLIKEIKRVVPDTHFLHTTVKDAKYRTSLERLCALRNFAAHGSAQSKRAALDATGMTKMSSAAAYLRVGSRCDSVVSRFADLSSEIRTAAPF
;
A
#
# COMPACT_ATOMS: atom_id res chain seq x y z
N MET A 1 9.83 -15.60 -3.57
CA MET A 1 8.75 -15.09 -4.44
C MET A 1 9.34 -13.96 -5.27
N SER A 2 9.13 -13.93 -6.58
CA SER A 2 9.63 -12.83 -7.44
C SER A 2 8.75 -11.60 -7.26
N ILE A 3 9.35 -10.41 -7.39
CA ILE A 3 8.65 -9.11 -7.35
C ILE A 3 7.55 -9.08 -8.41
N LYS A 4 7.79 -9.64 -9.59
CA LYS A 4 6.79 -9.73 -10.66
C LYS A 4 5.56 -10.54 -10.26
N LYS A 5 5.76 -11.66 -9.56
CA LYS A 5 4.62 -12.43 -9.03
C LYS A 5 3.82 -11.61 -8.01
N ALA A 6 4.50 -10.91 -7.11
CA ALA A 6 3.84 -10.05 -6.12
C ALA A 6 3.00 -8.94 -6.79
N THR A 7 3.52 -8.32 -7.86
CA THR A 7 2.76 -7.32 -8.64
C THR A 7 1.55 -7.93 -9.36
N THR A 8 1.67 -9.13 -9.91
CA THR A 8 0.53 -9.82 -10.54
C THR A 8 -0.55 -10.20 -9.53
N ASP A 9 -0.15 -10.71 -8.36
CA ASP A 9 -1.10 -11.05 -7.29
C ASP A 9 -1.79 -9.79 -6.76
N PHE A 10 -1.06 -8.67 -6.63
CA PHE A 10 -1.61 -7.37 -6.26
C PHE A 10 -2.61 -6.83 -7.30
N ASP A 11 -2.25 -6.86 -8.59
CA ASP A 11 -3.12 -6.41 -9.68
C ASP A 11 -4.43 -7.22 -9.73
N ALA A 12 -4.35 -8.54 -9.50
CA ALA A 12 -5.51 -9.42 -9.44
C ALA A 12 -6.43 -9.08 -8.26
N GLU A 13 -5.86 -8.77 -7.10
CA GLU A 13 -6.64 -8.35 -5.93
C GLU A 13 -7.32 -7.00 -6.16
N LEU A 14 -6.63 -6.03 -6.76
CA LEU A 14 -7.26 -4.74 -7.11
C LEU A 14 -8.43 -4.93 -8.09
N ALA A 15 -8.26 -5.79 -9.09
CA ALA A 15 -9.34 -6.12 -10.02
C ALA A 15 -10.53 -6.78 -9.32
N ALA A 16 -10.27 -7.72 -8.39
CA ALA A 16 -11.30 -8.37 -7.59
C ALA A 16 -12.07 -7.36 -6.72
N ILE A 17 -11.37 -6.39 -6.11
CA ILE A 17 -11.98 -5.31 -5.33
C ILE A 17 -12.89 -4.44 -6.20
N SER A 18 -12.45 -4.05 -7.41
CA SER A 18 -13.25 -3.26 -8.34
C SER A 18 -14.51 -4.01 -8.81
N VAL A 19 -14.41 -5.31 -9.06
CA VAL A 19 -15.57 -6.15 -9.40
C VAL A 19 -16.53 -6.29 -8.21
N PHE A 20 -16.00 -6.50 -7.00
CA PHE A 20 -16.80 -6.63 -5.78
C PHE A 20 -17.58 -5.34 -5.49
N THR A 21 -16.92 -4.18 -5.55
CA THR A 21 -17.56 -2.88 -5.32
C THR A 21 -18.66 -2.59 -6.34
N SER A 22 -18.40 -2.86 -7.63
CA SER A 22 -19.38 -2.66 -8.70
C SER A 22 -20.60 -3.60 -8.60
N SER A 23 -20.38 -4.86 -8.21
CA SER A 23 -21.44 -5.88 -8.15
C SER A 23 -22.34 -5.74 -6.90
N MET A 24 -21.78 -5.29 -5.78
CA MET A 24 -22.52 -5.13 -4.52
C MET A 24 -23.15 -3.75 -4.36
N GLY A 25 -22.57 -2.70 -4.94
CA GLY A 25 -23.12 -1.34 -4.89
C GLY A 25 -24.53 -1.22 -5.52
N SER A 26 -24.92 -2.16 -6.39
CA SER A 26 -26.21 -2.16 -7.09
C SER A 26 -27.28 -3.07 -6.45
N LYS A 27 -26.95 -3.85 -5.42
CA LYS A 27 -27.81 -4.92 -4.88
C LYS A 27 -28.21 -4.76 -3.41
N GLY A 28 -27.60 -3.82 -2.68
CA GLY A 28 -27.78 -3.65 -1.24
C GLY A 28 -28.44 -2.33 -0.85
N SER A 29 -28.66 -2.13 0.46
CA SER A 29 -29.06 -0.83 1.00
C SER A 29 -27.92 0.19 0.91
N ALA A 30 -28.21 1.48 1.09
CA ALA A 30 -27.18 2.51 1.17
C ALA A 30 -26.15 2.26 2.30
N ALA A 31 -26.55 1.55 3.35
CA ALA A 31 -25.63 1.13 4.42
C ALA A 31 -24.71 -0.01 3.98
N ASP A 32 -25.20 -0.93 3.15
CA ASP A 32 -24.40 -2.02 2.60
C ASP A 32 -23.40 -1.50 1.58
N GLU A 33 -23.83 -0.57 0.71
CA GLU A 33 -22.95 0.15 -0.21
C GLU A 33 -21.80 0.85 0.55
N ALA A 34 -22.11 1.50 1.68
CA ALA A 34 -21.09 2.14 2.50
C ALA A 34 -20.08 1.11 3.07
N ARG A 35 -20.55 -0.02 3.61
CA ARG A 35 -19.68 -1.09 4.13
C ARG A 35 -18.80 -1.68 3.03
N VAL A 36 -19.32 -1.81 1.82
CA VAL A 36 -18.57 -2.32 0.66
C VAL A 36 -17.40 -1.39 0.32
N HIS A 37 -17.61 -0.07 0.33
CA HIS A 37 -16.52 0.88 0.08
C HIS A 37 -15.50 0.97 1.22
N ASP A 38 -15.94 0.89 2.47
CA ASP A 38 -15.02 0.84 3.62
C ASP A 38 -14.17 -0.45 3.58
N TYR A 39 -14.78 -1.60 3.24
CA TYR A 39 -14.03 -2.84 3.02
C TYR A 39 -13.03 -2.72 1.87
N ALA A 40 -13.46 -2.16 0.73
CA ALA A 40 -12.64 -2.05 -0.46
C ALA A 40 -11.34 -1.27 -0.22
N ILE A 41 -11.41 -0.14 0.50
CA ILE A 41 -10.22 0.65 0.78
C ILE A 41 -9.28 -0.04 1.78
N ILE A 42 -9.83 -0.77 2.75
CA ILE A 42 -9.05 -1.57 3.70
C ILE A 42 -8.35 -2.73 2.97
N ALA A 43 -9.06 -3.45 2.11
CA ALA A 43 -8.54 -4.56 1.33
C ALA A 43 -7.43 -4.09 0.36
N ALA A 44 -7.66 -2.98 -0.36
CA ALA A 44 -6.67 -2.41 -1.27
C ALA A 44 -5.38 -2.02 -0.53
N TYR A 45 -5.50 -1.40 0.64
CA TYR A 45 -4.35 -1.03 1.46
C TYR A 45 -3.60 -2.25 1.99
N ARG A 46 -4.30 -3.28 2.50
CA ARG A 46 -3.67 -4.54 2.95
C ARG A 46 -2.92 -5.22 1.80
N SER A 47 -3.51 -5.27 0.62
CA SER A 47 -2.87 -5.85 -0.57
C SER A 47 -1.60 -5.06 -0.94
N PHE A 48 -1.65 -3.73 -0.82
CA PHE A 48 -0.51 -2.86 -1.08
C PHE A 48 0.62 -3.04 -0.05
N GLU A 49 0.29 -3.17 1.24
CA GLU A 49 1.27 -3.53 2.27
C GLU A 49 1.97 -4.86 1.96
N SER A 50 1.21 -5.86 1.52
CA SER A 50 1.75 -7.15 1.13
C SER A 50 2.70 -7.03 -0.08
N LEU A 51 2.31 -6.27 -1.11
CA LEU A 51 3.19 -6.00 -2.25
C LEU A 51 4.50 -5.35 -1.80
N MET A 52 4.42 -4.32 -0.96
CA MET A 52 5.59 -3.59 -0.51
C MET A 52 6.53 -4.47 0.32
N LEU A 53 5.99 -5.29 1.22
CA LEU A 53 6.77 -6.26 1.99
C LEU A 53 7.48 -7.26 1.08
N GLU A 54 6.80 -7.83 0.08
CA GLU A 54 7.43 -8.75 -0.87
C GLU A 54 8.54 -8.07 -1.69
N CYS A 55 8.35 -6.81 -2.08
CA CYS A 55 9.39 -6.04 -2.77
C CYS A 55 10.63 -5.85 -1.88
N LEU A 56 10.45 -5.52 -0.61
CA LEU A 56 11.54 -5.35 0.34
C LEU A 56 12.24 -6.67 0.65
N VAL A 57 11.48 -7.75 0.82
CA VAL A 57 12.03 -9.10 1.02
C VAL A 57 12.85 -9.53 -0.20
N GLY A 58 12.34 -9.33 -1.41
CA GLY A 58 13.06 -9.62 -2.64
C GLY A 58 14.34 -8.80 -2.79
N ALA A 59 14.28 -7.51 -2.47
CA ALA A 59 15.45 -6.62 -2.53
C ALA A 59 16.51 -7.01 -1.49
N LEU A 60 16.11 -7.23 -0.24
CA LEU A 60 17.00 -7.64 0.86
C LEU A 60 17.66 -8.99 0.58
N ASN A 61 16.89 -9.94 0.03
CA ASN A 61 17.40 -11.26 -0.31
C ASN A 61 18.49 -11.19 -1.40
N ARG A 62 18.34 -10.26 -2.34
CA ARG A 62 19.26 -10.08 -3.46
C ARG A 62 20.53 -9.34 -3.05
N ASP A 63 20.39 -8.21 -2.35
CA ASP A 63 21.52 -7.40 -1.91
C ASP A 63 21.30 -6.84 -0.50
N PRO A 64 21.83 -7.51 0.54
CA PRO A 64 21.72 -7.06 1.91
C PRO A 64 22.76 -6.00 2.30
N ALA A 65 23.67 -5.59 1.39
CA ALA A 65 24.80 -4.74 1.75
C ALA A 65 24.34 -3.40 2.32
N HIS A 66 23.36 -2.75 1.67
CA HIS A 66 22.80 -1.49 2.15
C HIS A 66 22.13 -1.63 3.51
N PHE A 67 21.27 -2.63 3.67
CA PHE A 67 20.59 -2.90 4.95
C PHE A 67 21.59 -3.12 6.09
N ARG A 68 22.62 -3.95 5.87
CA ARG A 68 23.69 -4.21 6.85
C ARG A 68 24.40 -2.93 7.25
N THR A 69 24.82 -2.11 6.29
CA THR A 69 25.49 -0.83 6.55
C THR A 69 24.58 0.14 7.31
N ARG A 70 23.29 0.17 6.95
CA ARG A 70 22.33 1.13 7.51
C ARG A 70 21.88 0.78 8.93
N THR A 71 21.77 -0.51 9.24
CA THR A 71 21.21 -1.02 10.51
C THR A 71 22.26 -1.57 11.47
N GLY A 72 23.45 -1.92 10.97
CA GLY A 72 24.48 -2.62 11.75
C GLY A 72 24.17 -4.11 12.01
N VAL A 73 23.04 -4.62 11.52
CA VAL A 73 22.63 -6.01 11.74
C VAL A 73 23.46 -6.95 10.88
N LEU A 74 24.00 -8.01 11.49
CA LEU A 74 24.67 -9.09 10.77
C LEU A 74 23.65 -9.91 9.99
N VAL A 75 23.84 -9.96 8.68
CA VAL A 75 22.94 -10.67 7.77
C VAL A 75 23.60 -11.98 7.33
N PRO A 76 22.91 -13.14 7.43
CA PRO A 76 23.43 -14.41 6.95
C PRO A 76 23.74 -14.38 5.44
N LYS A 77 24.73 -15.17 5.00
CA LYS A 77 25.10 -15.28 3.58
C LYS A 77 23.96 -15.82 2.70
N HIS A 78 23.14 -16.72 3.26
CA HIS A 78 21.96 -17.26 2.62
C HIS A 78 20.76 -17.00 3.52
N MET A 79 19.79 -16.24 3.01
CA MET A 79 18.54 -15.98 3.72
C MET A 79 17.40 -16.65 2.97
N ASN A 80 16.49 -17.27 3.71
CA ASN A 80 15.19 -17.63 3.17
C ASN A 80 14.22 -16.44 3.31
N ARG A 81 13.02 -16.57 2.74
CA ARG A 81 11.98 -15.54 2.78
C ARG A 81 11.65 -15.11 4.21
N SER A 82 11.50 -16.07 5.12
CA SER A 82 11.12 -15.82 6.52
C SER A 82 12.19 -15.04 7.27
N THR A 83 13.47 -15.32 7.04
CA THR A 83 14.59 -14.55 7.60
C THR A 83 14.56 -13.09 7.10
N CYS A 84 14.37 -12.88 5.79
CA CYS A 84 14.28 -11.52 5.25
C CYS A 84 13.07 -10.77 5.82
N GLN A 85 11.92 -11.44 5.92
CA GLN A 85 10.71 -10.87 6.50
C GLN A 85 10.95 -10.47 7.96
N PHE A 86 11.55 -11.34 8.77
CA PHE A 86 11.88 -11.03 10.17
C PHE A 86 12.85 -9.85 10.30
N LEU A 87 13.86 -9.73 9.43
CA LEU A 87 14.76 -8.57 9.44
C LEU A 87 14.03 -7.24 9.10
N ILE A 88 12.95 -7.33 8.32
CA ILE A 88 12.12 -6.17 7.97
C ILE A 88 11.13 -5.85 9.09
N THR A 89 10.39 -6.83 9.61
CA THR A 89 9.25 -6.58 10.51
C THR A 89 9.58 -6.77 11.99
N GLY A 90 10.69 -7.41 12.33
CA GLY A 90 10.98 -7.87 13.69
C GLY A 90 9.94 -8.89 14.17
N ASP A 91 9.47 -8.69 15.41
CA ASP A 91 8.39 -9.45 16.06
C ASP A 91 6.97 -8.96 15.67
N GLY A 92 6.88 -7.87 14.90
CA GLY A 92 5.63 -7.27 14.47
C GLY A 92 5.19 -7.63 13.05
N TYR A 93 4.35 -6.77 12.49
CA TYR A 93 3.91 -6.81 11.10
C TYR A 93 4.46 -5.61 10.34
N PHE A 94 4.47 -5.69 9.00
CA PHE A 94 4.85 -4.56 8.18
C PHE A 94 3.75 -3.50 8.20
N ASP A 95 4.08 -2.31 8.68
CA ASP A 95 3.19 -1.14 8.74
C ASP A 95 4.00 0.12 8.44
N PHE A 96 3.32 1.17 7.97
CA PHE A 96 3.94 2.46 7.71
C PHE A 96 2.97 3.63 7.87
N LYS A 97 3.49 4.74 8.38
CA LYS A 97 2.71 5.98 8.57
C LYS A 97 2.72 6.84 7.31
N GLY A 98 1.74 6.59 6.43
CA GLY A 98 1.60 7.35 5.18
C GLY A 98 2.78 7.16 4.23
N ARG A 99 2.84 7.99 3.19
CA ARG A 99 3.89 7.89 2.15
C ARG A 99 5.30 8.08 2.72
N ASP A 100 5.50 9.07 3.58
CA ASP A 100 6.83 9.36 4.11
C ASP A 100 7.33 8.26 5.07
N GLY A 101 6.41 7.62 5.79
CA GLY A 101 6.70 6.41 6.55
C GLY A 101 7.14 5.26 5.63
N LEU A 102 6.41 5.02 4.55
CA LEU A 102 6.76 3.98 3.57
C LEU A 102 8.15 4.22 2.95
N ILE A 103 8.44 5.47 2.55
CA ILE A 103 9.76 5.84 2.01
C ILE A 103 10.87 5.58 3.02
N LYS A 104 10.64 5.85 4.32
CA LYS A 104 11.62 5.54 5.38
C LYS A 104 11.87 4.04 5.50
N GLU A 105 10.82 3.23 5.47
CA GLU A 105 10.96 1.77 5.49
C GLU A 105 11.71 1.24 4.27
N ILE A 106 11.42 1.77 3.07
CA ILE A 106 12.15 1.40 1.85
C ILE A 106 13.64 1.76 1.98
N LYS A 107 13.95 2.99 2.40
CA LYS A 107 15.34 3.47 2.56
C LYS A 107 16.14 2.73 3.63
N ARG A 108 15.47 2.07 4.57
CA ARG A 108 16.11 1.20 5.55
C ARG A 108 16.68 -0.06 4.88
N VAL A 109 16.04 -0.54 3.81
CA VAL A 109 16.39 -1.79 3.11
C VAL A 109 17.25 -1.56 1.88
N VAL A 110 16.96 -0.52 1.09
CA VAL A 110 17.62 -0.26 -0.19
C VAL A 110 18.14 1.19 -0.29
N PRO A 111 19.17 1.45 -1.13
CA PRO A 111 19.68 2.82 -1.31
C PRO A 111 18.68 3.72 -2.05
N ASP A 112 18.89 5.03 -1.95
CA ASP A 112 18.02 6.04 -2.57
C ASP A 112 17.94 5.94 -4.10
N THR A 113 18.93 5.29 -4.73
CA THR A 113 18.98 5.05 -6.18
C THR A 113 18.24 3.78 -6.62
N HIS A 114 17.76 2.96 -5.67
CA HIS A 114 17.07 1.72 -5.99
C HIS A 114 15.69 2.00 -6.61
N PHE A 115 15.30 1.21 -7.63
CA PHE A 115 14.06 1.42 -8.37
C PHE A 115 12.82 1.50 -7.46
N LEU A 116 12.74 0.64 -6.44
CA LEU A 116 11.61 0.65 -5.50
C LEU A 116 11.45 2.00 -4.79
N HIS A 117 12.58 2.60 -4.38
CA HIS A 117 12.56 3.91 -3.73
C HIS A 117 12.17 5.00 -4.73
N THR A 118 12.78 5.01 -5.91
CA THR A 118 12.51 6.05 -6.91
C THR A 118 11.07 6.00 -7.42
N THR A 119 10.52 4.82 -7.69
CA THR A 119 9.14 4.63 -8.15
C THR A 119 8.13 5.04 -7.08
N VAL A 120 8.25 4.56 -5.84
CA VAL A 120 7.29 4.91 -4.76
C VAL A 120 7.39 6.40 -4.37
N LYS A 121 8.58 6.99 -4.47
CA LYS A 121 8.82 8.40 -4.20
C LYS A 121 8.41 9.31 -5.37
N ASP A 122 7.98 8.80 -6.51
CA ASP A 122 7.49 9.67 -7.59
C ASP A 122 6.35 10.56 -7.08
N ALA A 123 6.41 11.85 -7.42
CA ALA A 123 5.45 12.86 -7.00
C ALA A 123 4.03 12.54 -7.50
N LYS A 124 3.90 11.87 -8.65
CA LYS A 124 2.60 11.50 -9.22
C LYS A 124 1.78 10.56 -8.34
N TYR A 125 2.43 9.79 -7.45
CA TYR A 125 1.76 8.88 -6.51
C TYR A 125 1.49 9.48 -5.14
N ARG A 126 1.99 10.70 -4.86
CA ARG A 126 1.90 11.31 -3.53
C ARG A 126 0.47 11.35 -3.01
N THR A 127 -0.42 11.98 -3.78
CA THR A 127 -1.81 12.18 -3.41
C THR A 127 -2.55 10.86 -3.22
N SER A 128 -2.30 9.86 -4.07
CA SER A 128 -2.97 8.56 -3.98
C SER A 128 -2.51 7.77 -2.75
N LEU A 129 -1.21 7.78 -2.43
CA LEU A 129 -0.68 7.14 -1.23
C LEU A 129 -1.20 7.80 0.04
N GLU A 130 -1.22 9.14 0.10
CA GLU A 130 -1.77 9.88 1.24
C GLU A 130 -3.26 9.56 1.43
N ARG A 131 -4.05 9.57 0.35
CA ARG A 131 -5.48 9.23 0.39
C ARG A 131 -5.74 7.81 0.83
N LEU A 132 -5.02 6.83 0.27
CA LEU A 132 -5.20 5.42 0.64
C LEU A 132 -4.98 5.22 2.14
N CYS A 133 -3.87 5.73 2.68
CA CYS A 133 -3.55 5.60 4.11
C CYS A 133 -4.58 6.28 4.99
N ALA A 134 -4.97 7.52 4.65
CA ALA A 134 -5.90 8.31 5.45
C ALA A 134 -7.32 7.72 5.43
N LEU A 135 -7.82 7.34 4.25
CA LEU A 135 -9.15 6.76 4.08
C LEU A 135 -9.24 5.37 4.72
N ARG A 136 -8.22 4.51 4.58
CA ARG A 136 -8.16 3.22 5.30
C ARG A 136 -8.21 3.41 6.81
N ASN A 137 -7.43 4.34 7.35
CA ASN A 137 -7.43 4.60 8.79
C ASN A 137 -8.77 5.15 9.28
N PHE A 138 -9.46 5.96 8.47
CA PHE A 138 -10.78 6.44 8.82
C PHE A 138 -11.84 5.33 8.74
N ALA A 139 -11.80 4.50 7.71
CA ALA A 139 -12.67 3.31 7.57
C ALA A 139 -12.49 2.32 8.72
N ALA A 140 -11.24 2.05 9.14
CA ALA A 140 -10.93 1.04 10.15
C ALA A 140 -11.20 1.51 11.59
N HIS A 141 -10.96 2.78 11.91
CA HIS A 141 -10.98 3.26 13.30
C HIS A 141 -12.11 4.26 13.61
N GLY A 142 -12.60 5.02 12.63
CA GLY A 142 -13.67 6.00 12.84
C GLY A 142 -13.36 7.15 13.83
N SER A 143 -12.12 7.29 14.31
CA SER A 143 -11.75 8.28 15.31
C SER A 143 -11.72 9.71 14.76
N ALA A 144 -11.81 10.71 15.64
CA ALA A 144 -11.72 12.12 15.24
C ALA A 144 -10.38 12.45 14.55
N GLN A 145 -9.29 11.79 14.98
CA GLN A 145 -7.97 11.94 14.39
C GLN A 145 -7.92 11.36 12.97
N SER A 146 -8.42 10.14 12.76
CA SER A 146 -8.43 9.53 11.42
C SER A 146 -9.36 10.27 10.46
N LYS A 147 -10.49 10.77 10.95
CA LYS A 147 -11.37 11.67 10.20
C LYS A 147 -10.65 12.93 9.73
N ARG A 148 -9.90 13.61 10.63
CA ARG A 148 -9.16 14.83 10.27
C ARG A 148 -8.13 14.56 9.17
N ALA A 149 -7.35 13.49 9.32
CA ALA A 149 -6.39 13.07 8.31
C ALA A 149 -7.05 12.77 6.95
N ALA A 150 -8.23 12.12 6.95
CA ALA A 150 -8.98 11.87 5.73
C ALA A 150 -9.51 13.14 5.06
N LEU A 151 -9.99 14.12 5.84
CA LEU A 151 -10.39 15.44 5.34
C LEU A 151 -9.22 16.15 4.66
N ASP A 152 -8.07 16.21 5.33
CA ASP A 152 -6.85 16.84 4.82
C ASP A 152 -6.38 16.17 3.52
N ALA A 153 -6.31 14.83 3.48
CA ALA A 153 -5.84 14.08 2.30
C ALA A 153 -6.81 14.15 1.09
N THR A 154 -8.10 14.37 1.34
CA THR A 154 -9.11 14.48 0.28
C THR A 154 -9.41 15.92 -0.13
N GLY A 155 -8.98 16.91 0.66
CA GLY A 155 -9.35 18.32 0.47
C GLY A 155 -10.81 18.60 0.80
N MET A 156 -11.46 17.73 1.58
CA MET A 156 -12.87 17.86 1.94
C MET A 156 -13.03 18.66 3.23
N THR A 157 -14.08 19.49 3.30
CA THR A 157 -14.39 20.25 4.53
C THR A 157 -15.22 19.44 5.53
N LYS A 158 -16.01 18.48 5.04
CA LYS A 158 -16.85 17.59 5.84
C LYS A 158 -16.93 16.21 5.21
N MET A 159 -16.93 15.18 6.06
CA MET A 159 -17.03 13.78 5.69
C MET A 159 -17.62 12.99 6.87
N SER A 160 -18.64 12.18 6.64
CA SER A 160 -19.25 11.35 7.68
C SER A 160 -18.50 10.03 7.87
N SER A 161 -18.00 9.42 6.78
CA SER A 161 -17.19 8.19 6.76
C SER A 161 -16.29 8.17 5.52
N ALA A 162 -15.30 7.27 5.47
CA ALA A 162 -14.49 7.09 4.27
C ALA A 162 -15.36 6.69 3.06
N ALA A 163 -16.32 5.78 3.25
CA ALA A 163 -17.31 5.43 2.24
C ALA A 163 -18.09 6.64 1.69
N ALA A 164 -18.42 7.65 2.51
CA ALA A 164 -19.13 8.84 2.05
C ALA A 164 -18.35 9.62 1.00
N TYR A 165 -17.02 9.56 1.03
CA TYR A 165 -16.15 10.08 -0.02
C TYR A 165 -16.02 9.12 -1.21
N LEU A 166 -15.79 7.84 -0.93
CA LEU A 166 -15.43 6.82 -1.93
C LEU A 166 -16.56 6.49 -2.91
N ARG A 167 -17.81 6.49 -2.45
CA ARG A 167 -19.00 6.15 -3.27
C ARG A 167 -19.37 7.20 -4.32
N VAL A 168 -18.78 8.40 -4.24
CA VAL A 168 -19.15 9.51 -5.12
C VAL A 168 -18.40 9.38 -6.45
N GLY A 169 -19.15 9.06 -7.51
CA GLY A 169 -18.60 8.91 -8.86
C GLY A 169 -17.49 7.85 -8.92
N SER A 170 -16.43 8.11 -9.69
CA SER A 170 -15.30 7.20 -9.87
C SER A 170 -14.18 7.37 -8.82
N ARG A 171 -14.48 7.92 -7.63
CA ARG A 171 -13.43 8.23 -6.64
C ARG A 171 -12.74 6.99 -6.09
N CYS A 172 -13.49 5.92 -5.79
CA CYS A 172 -12.91 4.65 -5.35
C CYS A 172 -11.95 4.10 -6.42
N ASP A 173 -12.42 4.00 -7.66
CA ASP A 173 -11.62 3.52 -8.81
C ASP A 173 -10.41 4.42 -9.09
N SER A 174 -10.54 5.74 -8.90
CA SER A 174 -9.44 6.68 -9.09
C SER A 174 -8.34 6.51 -8.04
N VAL A 175 -8.70 6.16 -6.80
CA VAL A 175 -7.71 5.83 -5.77
C VAL A 175 -7.04 4.51 -6.12
N VAL A 176 -7.81 3.47 -6.45
CA VAL A 176 -7.31 2.12 -6.73
C VAL A 176 -6.46 2.04 -8.01
N SER A 177 -6.90 2.64 -9.11
CA SER A 177 -6.22 2.56 -10.42
C SER A 177 -4.79 3.13 -10.38
N ARG A 178 -4.54 4.16 -9.56
CA ARG A 178 -3.19 4.70 -9.36
C ARG A 178 -2.22 3.71 -8.72
N PHE A 179 -2.72 2.72 -7.99
CA PHE A 179 -1.89 1.64 -7.47
C PHE A 179 -1.60 0.58 -8.52
N ALA A 180 -2.49 0.36 -9.49
CA ALA A 180 -2.19 -0.49 -10.65
C ALA A 180 -1.07 0.13 -11.51
N ASP A 181 -1.10 1.45 -11.71
CA ASP A 181 0.00 2.18 -12.37
C ASP A 181 1.33 1.96 -11.62
N LEU A 182 1.33 2.18 -10.29
CA LEU A 182 2.49 1.98 -9.41
C LEU A 182 3.02 0.54 -9.47
N SER A 183 2.13 -0.44 -9.39
CA SER A 183 2.45 -1.87 -9.52
C SER A 183 3.10 -2.19 -10.85
N SER A 184 2.56 -1.64 -11.95
CA SER A 184 3.11 -1.85 -13.29
C SER A 184 4.53 -1.24 -13.43
N GLU A 185 4.77 -0.05 -12.87
CA GLU A 185 6.10 0.55 -12.86
C GLU A 185 7.09 -0.25 -12.01
N ILE A 186 6.68 -0.73 -10.83
CA ILE A 186 7.49 -1.62 -9.99
C ILE A 186 7.83 -2.89 -10.76
N ARG A 187 6.85 -3.53 -11.41
CA ARG A 187 7.03 -4.75 -12.20
C ARG A 187 7.99 -4.55 -13.37
N THR A 188 7.91 -3.40 -14.03
CA THR A 188 8.74 -3.04 -15.20
C THR A 188 10.17 -2.76 -14.80
N ALA A 189 10.37 -2.05 -13.69
CA ALA A 189 11.70 -1.71 -13.18
C ALA A 189 12.35 -2.87 -12.41
N ALA A 190 11.57 -3.85 -11.93
CA ALA A 190 12.08 -5.02 -11.24
C ALA A 190 12.95 -5.86 -12.17
N PRO A 191 14.22 -6.12 -11.79
CA PRO A 191 15.15 -6.84 -12.66
C PRO A 191 14.78 -8.32 -12.87
N PHE A 192 13.86 -8.90 -12.06
CA PHE A 192 13.39 -10.29 -12.14
C PHE A 192 11.94 -10.48 -11.68
#